data_AF-A0A6J0PPU4-F1
#
_entry.id   AF-A0A6J0PPU4-F1
#
_cell.length_a   1.000
_cell.length_b   1.000
_cell.length_c   1.000
_cell.angle_alpha   90.00
_cell.angle_beta   90.00
_cell.angle_gamma   90.00
#
_symmetry.space_group_name_H-M   'P 1'
#
loop_
_entity.id
_entity.type
_entity.pdbx_description
1 polymer ?
#
loop_
_entity_poly.entity_id
_entity_poly.type
_entity_poly.pdbx_seq_one_letter_code
_entity_poly.pdbx_strand_id
1 'polypeptide(L)'
;MHLGLGPSREKASSGSHGSQVFLFANSKCKRYFHNRLKPSKLTWTAMYRKQHKKDIHAEAVKKRRRTTKKPYSRSIVGATLEVIQKKRTEKPQVRDAALREIKERIKKTRDEKKAKKAETLAKTQKNS
;
A
#
# COMPACT_ATOMS: atom_id res chain seq x y z
N MET A 1 2.39 -21.38 -11.12
CA MET A 1 3.49 -22.28 -10.73
C MET A 1 4.79 -21.46 -10.77
N HIS A 2 5.29 -21.04 -9.61
CA HIS A 2 6.57 -20.32 -9.50
C HIS A 2 7.67 -21.37 -9.37
N LEU A 3 8.35 -21.71 -10.48
CA LEU A 3 9.59 -22.47 -10.42
C LEU A 3 10.71 -21.53 -10.01
N GLY A 4 10.94 -21.42 -8.70
CA GLY A 4 12.11 -20.77 -8.14
C GLY A 4 13.36 -21.58 -8.49
N LEU A 5 14.14 -21.07 -9.45
CA LEU A 5 15.51 -21.55 -9.71
C LEU A 5 16.36 -21.27 -8.46
N GLY A 6 16.88 -22.34 -7.85
CA GLY A 6 17.71 -22.33 -6.65
C GLY A 6 19.07 -21.61 -6.81
N PRO A 7 19.84 -21.49 -5.71
CA PRO A 7 20.95 -20.57 -5.59
C PRO A 7 22.24 -21.17 -6.17
N SER A 8 22.34 -21.25 -7.50
CA SER A 8 23.63 -21.43 -8.15
C SER A 8 23.83 -20.30 -9.16
N ARG A 9 24.14 -19.11 -8.63
CA ARG A 9 24.48 -17.92 -9.42
C ARG A 9 25.99 -17.78 -9.40
N GLU A 10 26.62 -18.03 -10.54
CA GLU A 10 28.06 -17.88 -10.71
C GLU A 10 28.39 -16.38 -10.72
N LYS A 11 29.10 -15.89 -9.70
CA LYS A 11 29.60 -14.51 -9.66
C LYS A 11 30.87 -14.43 -10.51
N ALA A 12 30.99 -13.43 -11.37
CA ALA A 12 32.26 -13.12 -12.00
C ALA A 12 32.52 -11.61 -12.00
N SER A 13 33.76 -11.21 -11.71
CA SER A 13 34.22 -9.83 -11.81
C SER A 13 34.76 -9.58 -13.22
N SER A 14 34.55 -8.36 -13.75
CA SER A 14 35.16 -7.96 -15.01
C SER A 14 36.67 -7.75 -14.83
N GLY A 15 37.46 -8.72 -15.27
CA GLY A 15 38.92 -8.59 -15.38
C GLY A 15 39.33 -7.67 -16.52
N SER A 16 39.19 -6.35 -16.34
CA SER A 16 40.17 -5.38 -16.85
C SER A 16 39.83 -3.91 -16.56
N HIS A 17 38.59 -3.47 -16.40
CA HIS A 17 38.31 -2.08 -16.01
C HIS A 17 36.98 -1.92 -15.28
N GLY A 18 37.04 -1.32 -14.09
CA GLY A 18 35.88 -0.93 -13.28
C GLY A 18 35.37 -2.03 -12.34
N SER A 19 34.92 -1.62 -11.16
CA SER A 19 34.37 -2.42 -10.07
C SER A 19 33.03 -3.12 -10.40
N GLN A 20 32.72 -3.34 -11.68
CA GLN A 20 31.44 -3.87 -12.10
C GLN A 20 31.38 -5.39 -11.91
N VAL A 21 30.46 -5.83 -11.05
CA VAL A 21 30.21 -7.25 -10.79
C VAL A 21 29.08 -7.74 -11.69
N PHE A 22 29.34 -8.80 -12.46
CA PHE A 22 28.34 -9.44 -13.30
C PHE A 22 27.88 -10.76 -12.66
N LEU A 23 26.57 -11.00 -12.74
CA LEU A 23 25.93 -12.21 -12.23
C LEU A 23 25.54 -13.09 -13.42
N PHE A 24 26.08 -14.31 -13.46
CA PHE A 24 25.78 -15.28 -14.50
C PHE A 24 24.92 -16.42 -13.95
N ALA A 25 23.90 -16.81 -14.72
CA ALA A 25 23.03 -17.93 -14.36
C ALA A 25 23.67 -19.30 -14.65
N ASN A 26 24.61 -19.36 -15.60
CA ASN A 26 25.31 -20.58 -16.00
C ASN A 26 26.67 -20.23 -16.65
N SER A 27 27.53 -21.23 -16.79
CA SER A 27 28.87 -21.06 -17.37
C SER A 27 28.85 -20.73 -18.87
N LYS A 28 27.76 -21.07 -19.60
CA LYS A 28 27.56 -20.66 -20.99
C LYS A 28 27.46 -19.14 -21.13
N CYS A 29 26.73 -18.47 -20.24
CA CYS A 29 26.62 -17.02 -20.21
C CYS A 29 27.96 -16.36 -19.88
N LYS A 30 28.72 -16.93 -18.94
CA LYS A 30 30.07 -16.46 -18.56
C LYS A 30 31.05 -16.57 -19.74
N ARG A 31 31.05 -17.70 -20.46
CA ARG A 31 31.87 -17.88 -21.67
C ARG A 31 31.57 -16.85 -22.75
N TYR A 32 30.29 -16.58 -23.03
CA TYR A 32 29.91 -15.56 -24.02
C TYR A 32 30.32 -14.15 -23.62
N PHE A 33 30.30 -13.84 -22.32
CA PHE A 33 30.77 -12.55 -21.81
C PHE A 33 32.27 -12.35 -22.01
N HIS A 34 33.10 -13.35 -21.69
CA HIS A 34 34.54 -13.29 -21.94
C HIS A 34 34.90 -13.24 -23.43
N ASN A 35 34.10 -13.90 -24.28
CA ASN A 35 34.23 -13.81 -25.74
C ASN A 35 33.68 -12.49 -26.32
N ARG A 36 33.25 -11.55 -25.47
CA ARG A 36 32.72 -10.22 -25.83
C ARG A 36 31.54 -10.28 -26.81
N LEU A 37 30.76 -11.35 -26.77
CA LEU A 37 29.56 -11.48 -27.59
C LEU A 37 28.46 -10.56 -27.06
N LYS A 38 27.91 -9.73 -27.95
CA LYS A 38 26.83 -8.80 -27.59
C LYS A 38 25.53 -9.59 -27.39
N PRO A 39 24.84 -9.47 -26.24
CA PRO A 39 23.57 -10.17 -25.99
C PRO A 39 22.51 -9.86 -27.07
N SER A 40 22.53 -8.68 -27.68
CA SER A 40 21.60 -8.28 -28.75
C SER A 40 21.73 -9.10 -30.04
N LYS A 41 22.82 -9.85 -30.22
CA LYS A 41 22.99 -10.75 -31.37
C LYS A 41 22.62 -12.20 -31.06
N LEU A 42 22.37 -12.53 -29.80
CA LEU A 42 22.04 -13.89 -29.35
C LEU A 42 20.53 -14.06 -29.27
N THR A 43 19.97 -14.83 -30.21
CA THR A 43 18.52 -14.99 -30.46
C THR A 43 17.69 -15.39 -29.24
N TRP A 44 18.27 -16.21 -28.35
CA TRP A 44 17.61 -16.74 -27.17
C TRP A 44 17.61 -15.78 -25.96
N THR A 45 18.35 -14.68 -26.01
CA THR A 45 18.47 -13.76 -24.86
C THR A 45 17.26 -12.83 -24.75
N ALA A 46 16.98 -12.37 -23.54
CA ALA A 46 15.91 -11.39 -23.29
C ALA A 46 16.13 -10.07 -24.07
N MET A 47 17.38 -9.63 -24.21
CA MET A 47 17.72 -8.40 -24.94
C MET A 47 17.38 -8.50 -26.43
N TYR A 48 17.73 -9.63 -27.07
CA TYR A 48 17.34 -9.89 -28.47
C TYR A 48 15.82 -9.93 -28.63
N ARG A 49 15.12 -10.69 -27.76
CA ARG A 49 13.66 -10.85 -27.82
C ARG A 49 12.93 -9.52 -27.64
N LYS A 50 13.44 -8.62 -26.79
CA LYS A 50 12.92 -7.25 -26.65
C LYS A 50 13.08 -6.41 -27.91
N GLN A 51 14.28 -6.41 -28.52
CA GLN A 51 14.55 -5.63 -29.74
C GLN A 51 13.74 -6.12 -30.94
N HIS A 52 13.56 -7.44 -31.07
CA HIS A 52 12.82 -8.08 -32.17
C HIS A 52 11.33 -8.26 -31.86
N LYS A 53 10.83 -7.57 -30.83
CA LYS A 53 9.42 -7.53 -30.45
C LYS A 53 8.80 -8.92 -30.26
N LYS A 54 9.55 -9.88 -29.71
CA LYS A 54 9.05 -11.23 -29.36
C LYS A 54 8.33 -11.27 -28.00
N ASP A 55 8.45 -10.20 -27.20
CA ASP A 55 7.87 -10.07 -25.85
C ASP A 55 6.70 -9.07 -25.75
N ILE A 56 6.14 -8.62 -26.88
CA ILE A 56 5.12 -7.54 -26.91
C ILE A 56 3.91 -7.86 -26.02
N HIS A 57 3.40 -9.09 -26.10
CA HIS A 57 2.13 -9.45 -25.46
C HIS A 57 2.21 -9.39 -23.92
N ALA A 58 3.34 -9.79 -23.32
CA ALA A 58 3.51 -9.76 -21.88
C ALA A 58 3.63 -8.32 -21.33
N GLU A 59 4.38 -7.45 -22.01
CA GLU A 59 4.54 -6.05 -21.58
C GLU A 59 3.26 -5.22 -21.80
N ALA A 60 2.52 -5.46 -22.89
CA ALA A 60 1.28 -4.76 -23.19
C ALA A 60 0.19 -5.01 -22.13
N VAL A 61 0.05 -6.26 -21.67
CA VAL A 61 -0.91 -6.63 -20.61
C VAL A 61 -0.57 -5.95 -19.28
N LYS A 62 0.72 -5.85 -18.94
CA LYS A 62 1.17 -5.20 -17.70
C LYS A 62 0.89 -3.70 -17.71
N LYS A 63 1.06 -3.01 -18.84
CA LYS A 63 0.72 -1.58 -18.97
C LYS A 63 -0.78 -1.32 -18.80
N ARG A 64 -1.64 -2.17 -19.37
CA ARG A 64 -3.11 -2.04 -19.25
C ARG A 64 -3.62 -2.23 -17.81
N ARG A 65 -2.94 -3.01 -16.97
CA ARG A 65 -3.33 -3.28 -15.57
C ARG A 65 -3.00 -2.16 -14.57
N ARG A 66 -2.37 -1.06 -14.99
CA ARG A 66 -2.20 0.11 -14.10
C ARG A 66 -3.54 0.84 -13.97
N THR A 67 -4.38 0.37 -13.05
CA THR A 67 -5.64 1.02 -12.70
C THR A 67 -5.36 2.30 -11.92
N THR A 68 -5.76 3.45 -12.45
CA THR A 68 -5.82 4.70 -11.71
C THR A 68 -6.81 4.55 -10.56
N LYS A 69 -6.37 4.71 -9.30
CA LYS A 69 -7.28 4.87 -8.15
C LYS A 69 -8.02 6.20 -8.32
N LYS A 70 -9.15 6.19 -9.02
CA LYS A 70 -10.06 7.34 -9.02
C LYS A 70 -10.62 7.48 -7.60
N PRO A 71 -10.44 8.61 -6.90
CA PRO A 71 -11.07 8.82 -5.62
C PRO A 71 -12.59 8.72 -5.79
N TYR A 72 -13.21 7.80 -5.06
CA TYR A 72 -14.66 7.62 -5.07
C TYR A 72 -15.30 8.72 -4.24
N SER A 73 -15.58 9.85 -4.90
CA SER A 73 -16.33 10.96 -4.33
C SER A 73 -17.72 10.97 -4.98
N ARG A 74 -18.69 10.29 -4.36
CA ARG A 74 -20.10 10.32 -4.77
C ARG A 74 -20.96 10.91 -3.66
N SER A 75 -22.04 11.59 -4.03
CA SER A 75 -23.11 11.94 -3.12
C SER A 75 -23.77 10.67 -2.57
N ILE A 76 -24.20 10.73 -1.32
CA ILE A 76 -24.88 9.61 -0.64
C ILE A 76 -26.30 10.11 -0.32
N VAL A 77 -27.31 9.23 -0.34
CA VAL A 77 -28.67 9.62 0.05
C VAL A 77 -28.63 10.22 1.46
N GLY A 78 -29.16 11.44 1.61
CA GLY A 78 -29.12 12.20 2.86
C GLY A 78 -27.91 13.12 3.06
N ALA A 79 -26.94 13.16 2.13
CA ALA A 79 -25.85 14.14 2.15
C ALA A 79 -25.29 14.42 0.74
N THR A 80 -25.31 15.69 0.34
CA THR A 80 -24.68 16.13 -0.92
C THR A 80 -23.15 16.00 -0.84
N LEU A 81 -22.50 15.92 -2.00
CA LEU A 81 -21.05 15.71 -2.09
C LEU A 81 -20.26 16.82 -1.37
N GLU A 82 -20.74 18.06 -1.45
CA GLU A 82 -20.13 19.23 -0.82
C GLU A 82 -20.13 19.14 0.70
N VAL A 83 -21.22 18.66 1.30
CA VAL A 83 -21.33 18.47 2.75
C VAL A 83 -20.34 17.41 3.23
N ILE A 84 -20.15 16.34 2.45
CA ILE A 84 -19.20 15.27 2.75
C ILE A 84 -17.75 15.79 2.68
N GLN A 85 -17.44 16.63 1.69
CA GLN A 85 -16.11 17.23 1.56
C GLN A 85 -15.80 18.19 2.70
N LYS A 86 -16.72 19.11 3.03
CA LYS A 86 -16.56 20.06 4.14
C LYS A 86 -16.26 19.36 5.48
N LYS A 87 -17.01 18.31 5.81
CA LYS A 87 -16.78 17.48 7.01
C LYS A 87 -15.45 16.72 7.00
N ARG A 88 -14.93 16.36 5.81
CA ARG A 88 -13.62 15.67 5.68
C ARG A 88 -12.44 16.62 5.77
N THR A 89 -12.60 17.86 5.31
CA THR A 89 -11.54 18.88 5.30
C THR A 89 -11.43 19.63 6.64
N GLU A 90 -12.37 19.43 7.56
CA GLU A 90 -12.35 20.05 8.88
C GLU A 90 -11.10 19.62 9.67
N LYS A 91 -10.42 20.59 10.31
CA LYS A 91 -9.15 20.36 11.01
C LYS A 91 -9.37 19.37 12.16
N PRO A 92 -8.48 18.38 12.34
CA PRO A 92 -8.65 17.33 13.36
C PRO A 92 -8.73 17.90 14.79
N GLN A 93 -8.07 19.03 15.05
CA GLN A 93 -8.11 19.73 16.35
C GLN A 93 -9.53 20.18 16.74
N VAL A 94 -10.35 20.61 15.78
CA VAL A 94 -11.74 21.04 16.03
C VAL A 94 -12.62 19.83 16.32
N ARG A 95 -12.37 18.73 15.62
CA ARG A 95 -13.07 17.46 15.84
C ARG A 95 -12.79 16.88 17.23
N ASP A 96 -11.54 16.90 17.66
CA ASP A 96 -11.16 16.39 18.98
C ASP A 96 -11.70 17.24 20.12
N ALA A 97 -11.74 18.57 19.95
CA ALA A 97 -12.36 19.48 20.91
C ALA A 97 -13.87 19.21 21.06
N ALA A 98 -14.60 19.10 19.94
CA ALA A 98 -16.02 18.78 19.96
C ALA A 98 -16.31 17.40 20.59
N LEU A 99 -15.46 16.40 20.34
CA LEU A 99 -15.58 15.07 20.96
C LEU A 99 -15.33 15.11 22.48
N ARG A 100 -14.40 15.95 22.96
CA ARG A 100 -14.16 16.12 24.40
C ARG A 100 -15.35 16.78 25.09
N GLU A 101 -15.89 17.84 24.51
CA GLU A 101 -17.06 18.54 25.06
C GLU A 101 -18.29 17.61 25.14
N ILE A 102 -18.55 16.82 24.10
CA ILE A 102 -19.64 15.84 24.11
C ILE A 102 -19.43 14.80 25.20
N LYS A 103 -18.20 14.27 25.37
CA LYS A 103 -17.88 13.32 26.44
C LYS A 103 -18.10 13.92 27.82
N GLU A 104 -17.74 15.18 28.02
CA GLU A 104 -17.95 15.88 29.30
C GLU A 104 -19.43 16.06 29.61
N ARG A 105 -20.25 16.48 28.64
CA ARG A 105 -21.71 16.60 28.82
C ARG A 105 -22.36 15.25 29.14
N ILE A 106 -21.92 14.18 28.48
CA ILE A 106 -22.41 12.82 28.77
C ILE A 106 -22.00 12.38 30.18
N LYS A 107 -20.78 12.70 30.62
CA LYS A 107 -20.31 12.36 31.97
C LYS A 107 -21.13 13.11 33.04
N LYS A 108 -21.32 14.42 32.90
CA LYS A 108 -22.11 15.24 33.83
C LYS A 108 -23.56 14.74 33.96
N THR A 109 -24.22 14.51 32.82
CA THR A 109 -25.60 13.99 32.83
C THR A 109 -25.70 12.56 33.38
N ARG A 110 -24.65 11.73 33.23
CA ARG A 110 -24.60 10.40 33.84
C ARG A 110 -24.42 10.47 35.35
N ASP A 111 -23.56 11.36 35.83
CA ASP A 111 -23.28 11.53 37.26
C ASP A 111 -24.48 12.16 37.99
N GLU A 112 -25.16 13.14 37.39
CA GLU A 112 -26.44 13.67 37.88
C GLU A 112 -27.54 12.61 37.95
N LYS A 113 -27.63 11.74 36.94
CA LYS A 113 -28.59 10.61 36.95
C LYS A 113 -28.25 9.58 38.04
N LYS A 114 -26.96 9.34 38.32
CA LYS A 114 -26.53 8.44 39.41
C LYS A 114 -26.83 9.04 40.78
N ALA A 115 -26.56 10.34 40.97
CA ALA A 115 -26.85 11.05 42.20
C ALA A 115 -28.35 11.03 42.52
N LYS A 116 -29.20 11.35 41.53
CA LYS A 116 -30.67 11.29 41.67
C LYS A 116 -31.16 9.87 41.98
N LYS A 117 -30.56 8.84 41.37
CA LYS A 117 -30.91 7.43 41.67
C LYS A 117 -30.52 7.02 43.10
N ALA A 118 -29.34 7.44 43.57
CA ALA A 118 -28.89 7.17 44.94
C ALA A 118 -29.76 7.89 45.97
N GLU A 119 -30.17 9.13 45.68
CA GLU A 119 -31.05 9.91 46.54
C GLU A 119 -32.46 9.30 46.61
N THR A 120 -33.00 8.81 45.49
CA THR A 120 -34.28 8.09 45.50
C THR A 120 -34.21 6.78 46.29
N LEU A 121 -33.12 6.02 46.18
CA LEU A 121 -32.93 4.77 46.93
C LEU A 121 -32.76 5.01 48.44
N ALA A 122 -32.03 6.06 48.82
CA ALA A 122 -31.87 6.46 50.22
C ALA A 122 -33.18 6.97 50.84
N LYS A 123 -34.03 7.64 50.04
CA LYS A 123 -35.35 8.09 50.49
C LYS A 123 -36.34 6.94 50.67
N THR A 124 -36.22 5.88 49.86
CA THR A 124 -37.01 4.65 50.02
C THR A 124 -36.60 3.85 51.26
N GLN A 125 -35.31 3.83 51.64
CA GLN A 125 -34.84 3.14 52.85
C GLN A 125 -35.19 3.85 54.17
N LYS A 126 -35.41 5.16 54.17
CA LYS A 126 -35.85 5.91 55.37
C LYS A 126 -37.35 5.81 55.67
N ASN A 127 -38.12 5.23 54.77
CA ASN A 127 -39.58 5.13 54.86
C ASN A 127 -40.06 3.67 55.11
N SER A 128 -39.17 2.78 55.54
CA SER A 128 -39.45 1.39 55.93
C SER A 128 -39.03 1.13 57.37
#